data_AF-A0A7W9LTV2-F1
#
_entry.id   AF-A0A7W9LTV2-F1
#
_cell.length_a   1.000
_cell.length_b   1.000
_cell.length_c   1.000
_cell.angle_alpha   90.00
_cell.angle_beta   90.00
_cell.angle_gamma   90.00
#
_symmetry.space_group_name_H-M   'P 1'
#
loop_
_entity.id
_entity.type
_entity.pdbx_description
1 polymer ?
#
loop_
_entity_poly.entity_id
_entity_poly.type
_entity_poly.pdbx_seq_one_letter_code
_entity_poly.pdbx_strand_id
1 'polypeptide(L)'
;MLIEGSVRETSGVRHILGNHVVLDLGNGIYAAYAHLQRGSLCVREGDRVHAGQVLARCGNSGNSSEPHLHFQLMDDPDPDAARGIPFTWRGIGLPANGEIFQTPTALTRT
;
A
#
# COMPACT_ATOMS: atom_id res chain seq x y z
N MET A 1 13.22 -19.63 13.37
CA MET A 1 12.51 -18.50 14.00
C MET A 1 11.00 -18.59 13.72
N LEU A 2 10.41 -19.78 13.91
CA LEU A 2 9.00 -20.04 13.58
C LEU A 2 8.02 -19.43 14.59
N ILE A 3 8.53 -19.06 15.78
CA ILE A 3 7.73 -18.54 16.90
C ILE A 3 7.44 -17.04 16.75
N GLU A 4 8.29 -16.26 16.06
CA GLU A 4 8.06 -14.82 15.88
C GLU A 4 6.97 -14.50 14.85
N GLY A 5 6.77 -15.38 13.86
CA GLY A 5 5.73 -15.21 12.83
C GLY A 5 4.32 -15.26 13.41
N SER A 6 4.06 -16.21 14.32
CA SER A 6 2.74 -16.44 14.92
C SER A 6 2.35 -15.36 15.94
N VAL A 7 3.32 -14.73 16.61
CA VAL A 7 3.04 -13.66 17.58
C VAL A 7 2.69 -12.34 16.86
N ARG A 8 3.24 -12.09 15.66
CA ARG A 8 2.94 -10.88 14.87
C ARG A 8 1.52 -10.83 14.33
N GLU A 9 0.87 -11.97 14.09
CA GLU A 9 -0.53 -12.02 13.64
C GLU A 9 -1.54 -11.65 14.74
N THR A 10 -1.19 -11.86 16.01
CA THR A 10 -2.08 -11.55 17.14
C THR A 10 -2.21 -10.05 17.46
N SER A 11 -1.47 -9.18 16.75
CA SER A 11 -1.41 -7.73 17.01
C SER A 11 -2.36 -6.88 16.15
N GLY A 12 -3.19 -7.50 15.30
CA GLY A 12 -4.11 -6.84 14.38
C GLY A 12 -3.44 -6.33 13.09
N VAL A 13 -4.18 -6.22 11.98
CA VAL A 13 -3.60 -5.88 10.66
C VAL A 13 -2.92 -4.52 10.65
N ARG A 14 -3.37 -3.56 11.47
CA ARG A 14 -2.68 -2.26 11.66
C ARG A 14 -1.21 -2.41 12.06
N HIS A 15 -0.88 -3.40 12.90
CA HIS A 15 0.51 -3.63 13.31
C HIS A 15 1.33 -4.27 12.18
N ILE A 16 0.70 -5.10 11.35
CA ILE A 16 1.31 -5.72 10.17
C ILE A 16 1.63 -4.63 9.12
N LEU A 17 0.66 -3.76 8.82
CA LEU A 17 0.81 -2.69 7.84
C LEU A 17 1.85 -1.64 8.25
N GLY A 18 2.04 -1.42 9.56
CA GLY A 18 2.91 -0.36 10.04
C GLY A 18 2.31 1.03 9.78
N ASN A 19 3.16 2.00 9.44
CA ASN A 19 2.70 3.31 9.00
C ASN A 19 2.10 3.16 7.60
N HIS A 20 0.84 3.58 7.42
CA HIS A 20 0.10 3.31 6.20
C HIS A 20 -0.88 4.44 5.88
N VAL A 21 -1.35 4.45 4.62
CA VAL A 21 -2.45 5.30 4.15
C VAL A 21 -3.50 4.40 3.50
N VAL A 22 -4.76 4.57 3.89
CA VAL A 22 -5.90 4.06 3.14
C VAL A 22 -6.55 5.23 2.41
N LEU A 23 -6.59 5.14 1.09
CA LEU A 23 -7.13 6.18 0.22
C LEU A 23 -8.46 5.70 -0.38
N ASP A 24 -9.52 6.46 -0.15
CA ASP A 24 -10.81 6.29 -0.83
C ASP A 24 -10.70 6.80 -2.28
N LEU A 25 -10.90 5.91 -3.25
CA LEU A 25 -10.91 6.23 -4.69
C LEU A 25 -12.32 6.50 -5.23
N GLY A 26 -13.34 6.42 -4.36
CA GLY A 26 -14.75 6.47 -4.70
C GLY A 26 -15.32 5.10 -5.08
N ASN A 27 -16.65 5.03 -5.15
CA ASN A 27 -17.39 3.83 -5.56
C ASN A 27 -17.10 2.57 -4.71
N GLY A 28 -16.73 2.75 -3.44
CA GLY A 28 -16.39 1.64 -2.55
C GLY A 28 -15.04 0.97 -2.86
N ILE A 29 -14.15 1.65 -3.58
CA ILE A 29 -12.81 1.15 -3.87
C ILE A 29 -11.80 1.93 -3.03
N TYR A 30 -10.96 1.20 -2.31
CA TYR A 30 -9.93 1.75 -1.45
C TYR A 30 -8.55 1.26 -1.88
N ALA A 31 -7.55 2.12 -1.77
CA ALA A 31 -6.14 1.78 -2.00
C ALA A 31 -5.37 1.85 -0.68
N ALA A 32 -4.74 0.75 -0.27
CA ALA A 32 -3.87 0.73 0.89
C ALA A 32 -2.40 0.78 0.47
N TYR A 33 -1.65 1.69 1.09
CA TYR A 33 -0.20 1.85 0.95
C TYR A 33 0.45 1.59 2.31
N ALA A 34 1.19 0.49 2.46
CA ALA A 34 1.73 0.07 3.75
C ALA A 34 3.27 0.11 3.81
N HIS A 35 3.80 -0.20 5.00
CA HIS A 35 5.23 -0.19 5.33
C HIS A 35 5.91 1.17 5.18
N LEU A 36 5.15 2.27 5.10
CA LEU A 36 5.66 3.62 4.85
C LEU A 36 6.66 4.05 5.92
N GLN A 37 7.57 4.96 5.58
CA GLN A 37 8.54 5.48 6.54
C GLN A 37 7.81 6.27 7.64
N ARG A 38 8.11 5.97 8.92
CA ARG A 38 7.57 6.73 10.06
C ARG A 38 7.98 8.20 9.96
N GLY A 39 7.02 9.10 10.22
CA GLY A 39 7.25 10.56 10.14
C GLY A 39 7.35 11.12 8.71
N SER A 40 7.06 10.33 7.67
CA SER A 40 7.12 10.79 6.28
C SER A 40 5.77 11.12 5.63
N LEU A 41 4.67 10.97 6.36
CA LEU A 41 3.34 11.27 5.82
C LEU A 41 3.23 12.76 5.47
N CYS A 42 2.84 13.05 4.24
CA CYS A 42 2.58 14.39 3.73
C CYS A 42 1.07 14.74 3.72
N VAL A 43 0.23 13.81 4.18
CA VAL A 43 -1.23 13.89 4.19
C VAL A 43 -1.79 13.50 5.56
N ARG A 44 -3.04 13.86 5.81
CA ARG A 44 -3.80 13.56 7.03
C ARG A 44 -5.16 12.98 6.66
N GLU A 45 -5.81 12.32 7.62
CA GLU A 45 -7.18 11.84 7.45
C GLU A 45 -8.11 12.99 7.04
N GLY A 46 -8.94 12.77 6.02
CA GLY A 46 -9.86 13.76 5.46
C GLY A 46 -9.28 14.61 4.33
N ASP A 47 -7.97 14.58 4.08
CA ASP A 47 -7.37 15.30 2.95
C ASP A 47 -7.85 14.74 1.61
N ARG A 48 -8.15 15.63 0.66
CA ARG A 48 -8.33 15.26 -0.74
C ARG A 48 -6.98 15.26 -1.43
N VAL A 49 -6.67 14.19 -2.14
CA VAL A 49 -5.41 14.04 -2.89
C VAL A 49 -5.68 13.95 -4.39
N HIS A 50 -4.67 14.26 -5.19
CA HIS A 50 -4.72 14.12 -6.66
C HIS A 50 -3.64 13.17 -7.15
N ALA A 51 -3.84 12.60 -8.34
CA ALA A 51 -2.85 11.71 -8.95
C ALA A 51 -1.50 12.43 -9.14
N GLY A 52 -0.42 11.78 -8.71
CA GLY A 52 0.94 12.36 -8.70
C GLY A 52 1.31 13.09 -7.40
N GLN A 53 0.36 13.35 -6.50
CA GLN A 53 0.65 13.90 -5.19
C GLN A 53 1.45 12.90 -4.35
N VAL A 54 2.52 13.38 -3.70
CA VAL A 54 3.31 12.59 -2.76
C VAL A 54 2.49 12.37 -1.48
N LEU A 55 2.28 11.10 -1.11
CA LEU A 55 1.60 10.72 0.14
C LEU A 55 2.58 10.50 1.28
N ALA A 56 3.69 9.81 1.00
CA ALA A 56 4.72 9.44 1.97
C ALA A 56 5.98 8.90 1.27
N ARG A 57 7.03 8.58 2.04
CA ARG A 57 8.22 7.86 1.54
C ARG A 57 8.09 6.36 1.78
N CYS A 58 8.65 5.56 0.86
CA CYS A 58 8.87 4.13 1.06
C CYS A 58 9.66 3.89 2.36
N GLY A 59 9.29 2.85 3.11
CA GLY A 59 9.88 2.56 4.40
C GLY A 59 9.96 1.07 4.68
N ASN A 60 10.15 0.75 5.95
CA ASN A 60 10.23 -0.61 6.47
C ASN A 60 9.51 -0.71 7.83
N SER A 61 8.36 -0.05 7.96
CA SER A 61 7.59 -0.07 9.22
C SER A 61 6.59 -1.23 9.25
N GLY A 62 6.15 -1.62 10.45
CA GLY A 62 5.26 -2.76 10.64
C GLY A 62 5.99 -4.10 10.54
N ASN A 63 5.32 -5.11 10.00
CA ASN A 63 5.87 -6.44 9.77
C ASN A 63 6.48 -6.54 8.36
N SER A 64 7.68 -6.00 8.20
CA SER A 64 8.42 -6.03 6.94
C SER A 64 9.88 -6.45 7.16
N SER A 65 10.46 -7.19 6.22
CA SER A 65 11.84 -7.67 6.27
C SER A 65 12.84 -6.66 5.68
N GLU A 66 12.43 -5.93 4.65
CA GLU A 66 13.28 -4.97 3.93
C GLU A 66 12.48 -3.75 3.45
N PRO A 67 13.12 -2.62 3.12
CA PRO A 67 12.39 -1.44 2.64
C PRO A 67 11.66 -1.69 1.31
N HIS A 68 10.33 -1.68 1.35
CA HIS A 68 9.47 -1.84 0.17
C HIS A 68 8.10 -1.20 0.40
N LEU A 69 7.28 -1.18 -0.65
CA LEU A 69 5.89 -0.75 -0.59
C LEU A 69 4.97 -1.95 -0.77
N HIS A 70 4.09 -2.19 0.21
CA HIS A 70 2.91 -3.02 -0.01
C HIS A 70 1.79 -2.14 -0.55
N PHE A 71 1.19 -2.56 -1.67
CA PHE A 71 0.08 -1.88 -2.32
C PHE A 71 -1.03 -2.88 -2.64
N GLN A 72 -2.28 -2.50 -2.33
CA GLN A 72 -3.46 -3.27 -2.71
C GLN A 72 -4.67 -2.37 -2.98
N LEU A 73 -5.55 -2.82 -3.88
CA LEU A 73 -6.92 -2.31 -3.96
C LEU A 73 -7.86 -3.24 -3.19
N MET A 74 -8.88 -2.67 -2.55
CA MET A 74 -9.80 -3.41 -1.70
C MET A 74 -11.20 -2.77 -1.64
N ASP A 75 -12.22 -3.55 -1.23
CA ASP A 75 -13.65 -3.17 -1.28
C ASP A 75 -14.21 -2.57 0.03
N ASP A 76 -13.38 -2.41 1.06
CA ASP A 76 -13.73 -1.81 2.36
C ASP A 76 -12.53 -0.99 2.88
N PRO A 77 -12.73 0.13 3.60
CA PRO A 77 -11.62 0.91 4.15
C PRO A 77 -10.86 0.19 5.27
N ASP A 78 -11.44 -0.85 5.89
CA ASP A 78 -10.80 -1.65 6.93
C ASP A 78 -10.01 -2.83 6.34
N PRO A 79 -8.68 -2.81 6.35
CA PRO A 79 -7.85 -3.89 5.82
C PRO A 79 -8.04 -5.24 6.54
N ASP A 80 -8.59 -5.25 7.76
CA ASP A 80 -8.93 -6.49 8.49
C ASP A 80 -10.17 -7.20 7.88
N ALA A 81 -11.09 -6.45 7.26
CA ALA A 81 -12.35 -6.96 6.72
C ALA A 81 -12.42 -6.99 5.19
N ALA A 82 -11.61 -6.16 4.53
CA ALA A 82 -11.69 -5.94 3.09
C ALA A 82 -11.24 -7.14 2.26
N ARG A 83 -11.84 -7.29 1.07
CA ARG A 83 -11.40 -8.22 0.03
C ARG A 83 -10.56 -7.48 -1.01
N GLY A 84 -9.51 -8.14 -1.48
CA GLY A 84 -8.67 -7.62 -2.55
C GLY A 84 -9.45 -7.49 -3.87
N ILE A 85 -9.32 -6.33 -4.52
CA ILE A 85 -9.87 -6.06 -5.84
C ILE A 85 -8.76 -6.22 -6.89
N PRO A 86 -8.99 -7.00 -7.97
CA PRO A 86 -8.04 -7.11 -9.06
C PRO A 86 -7.79 -5.77 -9.75
N PHE A 87 -6.53 -5.53 -10.14
CA PHE A 87 -6.16 -4.34 -10.91
C PHE A 87 -5.06 -4.65 -11.93
N THR A 88 -4.87 -3.75 -12.88
CA THR A 88 -3.78 -3.80 -13.86
C THR A 88 -3.02 -2.49 -13.87
N TRP A 89 -1.73 -2.56 -14.15
CA TRP A 89 -0.91 -1.38 -14.37
C TRP A 89 -1.11 -0.83 -15.78
N ARG A 90 -1.39 0.47 -15.90
CA ARG A 90 -1.53 1.11 -17.22
C ARG A 90 -0.21 0.97 -17.99
N GLY A 91 -0.29 0.43 -19.22
CA GLY A 91 0.86 0.24 -20.10
C GLY A 91 1.71 -1.01 -19.82
N ILE A 92 1.41 -1.76 -18.75
CA ILE A 92 2.14 -2.99 -18.37
C ILE A 92 1.19 -4.20 -18.32
N GLY A 93 -0.07 -3.99 -17.91
CA GLY A 93 -1.06 -5.05 -17.74
C GLY A 93 -0.99 -5.69 -16.35
N LEU A 94 -1.22 -7.00 -16.29
CA LEU A 94 -1.12 -7.81 -15.08
C LEU A 94 0.12 -8.73 -15.18
N PRO A 95 1.22 -8.39 -14.52
CA PRO A 95 2.41 -9.25 -14.46
C PRO A 95 2.08 -10.60 -13.83
N ALA A 96 2.79 -11.65 -14.26
CA ALA A 96 2.72 -12.95 -13.61
C ALA A 96 3.33 -12.90 -12.19
N ASN A 97 2.91 -13.83 -11.33
CA ASN A 97 3.48 -13.89 -9.98
C ASN A 97 5.00 -14.13 -10.04
N GLY A 98 5.77 -13.28 -9.35
CA GLY A 98 7.24 -13.30 -9.36
C GLY A 98 7.88 -12.67 -10.60
N GLU A 99 7.10 -12.16 -11.56
CA GLU A 99 7.63 -11.42 -12.70
C GLU A 99 8.15 -10.05 -12.25
N ILE A 100 9.42 -9.78 -12.57
CA ILE A 100 10.01 -8.45 -12.41
C ILE A 100 9.67 -7.64 -13.66
N PHE A 101 8.96 -6.53 -13.46
CA PHE A 101 8.64 -5.58 -14.52
C PHE A 101 9.11 -4.18 -14.16
N GLN A 102 9.38 -3.36 -15.17
CA GLN A 102 9.69 -1.95 -14.98
C GLN A 102 8.48 -1.12 -15.41
N THR A 103 8.13 -0.13 -14.59
CA THR A 103 7.19 0.89 -15.03
C THR A 103 7.90 1.77 -16.05
N PRO A 104 7.28 2.09 -17.21
CA PRO A 104 7.82 3.12 -18.07
C PRO A 104 8.00 4.36 -17.22
N THR A 105 9.21 4.95 -17.20
CA THR A 105 9.49 6.18 -16.46
C THR A 105 8.32 7.12 -16.66
N ALA A 106 7.66 7.52 -15.57
CA ALA A 106 6.53 8.42 -15.64
C ALA A 106 6.94 9.58 -16.53
N LEU A 107 6.33 9.69 -17.72
CA LEU A 107 6.42 10.91 -18.51
C LEU A 107 5.91 11.98 -17.56
N THR A 108 6.82 12.80 -17.05
CA THR A 108 6.50 14.06 -16.40
C THR A 108 5.63 14.79 -17.41
N ARG A 109 4.31 14.71 -17.23
CA ARG A 109 3.39 15.62 -17.92
C ARG A 109 3.71 16.99 -17.32
N THR A 110 4.48 17.75 -18.09
CA THR A 110 4.55 19.22 -18.03
C THR A 110 3.16 19.81 -18.00
#